data_AF-A0A976D0Y5-F1
#
_entry.id   AF-A0A976D0Y5-F1
#
_cell.length_a   1.000
_cell.length_b   1.000
_cell.length_c   1.000
_cell.angle_alpha   90.00
_cell.angle_beta   90.00
_cell.angle_gamma   90.00
#
_symmetry.space_group_name_H-M   'P 1'
#
loop_
_entity.id
_entity.type
_entity.pdbx_description
1 polymer ?
#
loop_
_entity_poly.entity_id
_entity_poly.type
_entity_poly.pdbx_seq_one_letter_code
_entity_poly.pdbx_strand_id
1 'polypeptide(L)' 'THRIGQTKNIFAYRMICTDTVEDKILKLQERKRILAREVITDDEGFVKSLTREDVEYLFS' A
#
# COMPACT_ATOMS: atom_id res chain seq x y z
N THR A 1 11.52 -15.73 2.01
CA THR A 1 12.93 -15.57 2.40
C THR A 1 13.77 -15.38 1.16
N HIS A 2 13.84 -14.14 0.68
CA HIS A 2 14.85 -13.71 -0.29
C HIS A 2 15.92 -13.00 0.54
N ARG A 3 17.10 -13.59 0.68
CA ARG A 3 18.16 -13.04 1.54
C ARG A 3 19.42 -12.81 0.72
N ILE A 4 20.15 -11.74 1.06
CA ILE A 4 21.42 -11.36 0.43
C ILE A 4 22.41 -12.54 0.52
N GLY A 5 23.07 -12.85 -0.60
CA GLY A 5 24.01 -13.98 -0.75
C GLY A 5 23.45 -15.20 -1.46
N GLN A 6 22.18 -15.18 -1.90
CA GLN A 6 21.58 -16.25 -2.69
C GLN A 6 21.88 -16.07 -4.19
N THR A 7 22.43 -17.11 -4.84
CA THR A 7 22.82 -17.10 -6.26
C THR A 7 21.80 -17.75 -7.19
N LYS A 8 20.73 -18.33 -6.63
CA LYS A 8 19.67 -19.03 -7.38
C LYS A 8 18.41 -18.17 -7.42
N ASN A 9 17.72 -18.20 -8.56
CA ASN A 9 16.45 -17.51 -8.74
C ASN A 9 15.36 -18.11 -7.85
N ILE A 10 14.60 -17.26 -7.17
CA ILE A 10 13.54 -17.66 -6.24
C ILE A 10 12.20 -17.24 -6.82
N PHE A 11 11.27 -18.20 -6.91
CA PHE A 11 9.88 -17.94 -7.27
C PHE A 11 9.02 -17.98 -6.01
N ALA A 12 8.25 -16.91 -5.79
CA ALA A 12 7.26 -16.85 -4.72
C ALA A 12 5.87 -16.81 -5.34
N TYR A 13 5.09 -17.88 -5.12
CA TYR A 13 3.70 -17.94 -5.53
C TYR A 13 2.81 -17.71 -4.32
N ARG A 14 1.79 -16.88 -4.51
CA ARG A 14 0.73 -16.68 -3.53
C ARG A 14 -0.59 -16.91 -4.23
N MET A 15 -1.25 -18.01 -3.89
CA MET A 15 -2.61 -18.29 -4.34
C MET A 15 -3.58 -17.45 -3.50
N ILE A 16 -4.60 -16.91 -4.14
CA ILE A 16 -5.58 -16.02 -3.53
C ILE A 16 -6.95 -16.47 -4.01
N CYS A 17 -7.87 -16.70 -3.07
CA CYS A 17 -9.25 -17.03 -3.42
C CYS A 17 -10.03 -15.77 -3.81
N THR A 18 -10.60 -15.72 -5.02
CA THR A 18 -11.43 -14.61 -5.48
C THR A 18 -12.72 -14.51 -4.66
N ASP A 19 -13.23 -13.29 -4.50
CA ASP A 19 -14.46 -12.99 -3.73
C ASP A 19 -14.45 -13.40 -2.25
N THR A 20 -13.27 -13.71 -1.71
CA THR A 20 -13.09 -14.02 -0.29
C THR A 20 -12.49 -12.86 0.50
N VAL A 21 -12.33 -13.09 1.80
CA VAL A 21 -11.65 -12.15 2.70
C VAL A 21 -10.19 -11.91 2.27
N GLU A 22 -9.52 -12.90 1.66
CA GLU A 22 -8.12 -12.78 1.22
C GLU A 22 -7.95 -11.69 0.15
N ASP A 23 -8.84 -11.66 -0.85
CA ASP A 23 -8.87 -10.64 -1.91
C ASP A 23 -9.14 -9.23 -1.33
N LYS A 24 -10.07 -9.13 -0.36
CA LYS A 24 -10.38 -7.86 0.31
C LYS A 24 -9.20 -7.35 1.13
N ILE A 25 -8.52 -8.22 1.86
CA ILE A 25 -7.32 -7.87 2.64
C ILE A 25 -6.22 -7.36 1.70
N LEU A 26 -6.05 -7.97 0.54
CA LEU A 26 -5.07 -7.53 -0.44
C LEU A 26 -5.36 -6.15 -1.00
N LYS A 27 -6.61 -5.89 -1.38
CA LYS A 27 -7.06 -4.56 -1.80
C LYS A 27 -6.84 -3.52 -0.71
N LEU A 28 -7.09 -3.88 0.56
CA LEU A 28 -6.85 -3.00 1.70
C LEU A 28 -5.35 -2.73 1.91
N GLN A 29 -4.49 -3.75 1.81
CA GLN A 29 -3.04 -3.60 1.92
C GLN A 29 -2.49 -2.70 0.80
N GLU A 30 -3.02 -2.83 -0.42
CA GLU A 30 -2.66 -1.96 -1.54
C GLU A 30 -3.03 -0.50 -1.26
N ARG A 31 -4.28 -0.24 -0.84
CA ARG A 31 -4.74 1.11 -0.47
C ARG A 31 -3.90 1.71 0.65
N LYS A 32 -3.56 0.92 1.68
CA LYS A 32 -2.68 1.37 2.78
C LYS A 32 -1.29 1.73 2.30
N ARG A 33 -0.72 0.96 1.36
CA ARG A 33 0.60 1.23 0.79
C ARG A 33 0.59 2.51 -0.06
N ILE A 34 -0.46 2.73 -0.84
CA ILE A 34 -0.62 3.96 -1.63
C ILE A 34 -0.69 5.17 -0.71
N LEU A 35 -1.56 5.14 0.30
CA LEU A 35 -1.69 6.22 1.27
C LEU A 35 -0.37 6.49 2.01
N ALA A 36 0.32 5.43 2.48
CA ALA A 36 1.62 5.58 3.12
C ALA A 36 2.67 6.17 2.16
N ARG A 37 2.63 5.82 0.88
CA ARG A 37 3.52 6.39 -0.13
C ARG A 37 3.22 7.87 -0.33
N GLU A 38 1.96 8.24 -0.48
CA GLU A 38 1.51 9.63 -0.63
C GLU A 38 1.92 10.50 0.56
N VAL A 39 1.81 9.98 1.78
CA VAL A 39 2.23 10.69 3.00
C VAL A 39 3.76 10.85 3.08
N ILE A 40 4.54 9.89 2.58
CA ILE A 40 6.01 9.90 2.70
C ILE A 40 6.68 10.68 1.55
N THR A 41 6.00 10.91 0.43
CA THR A 41 6.55 11.69 -0.70
C THR A 41 6.30 13.20 -0.54
N ASP A 42 7.22 13.83 0.19
CA ASP A 42 7.58 15.25 0.20
C ASP A 42 6.53 16.31 0.63
N ASP A 43 6.91 17.05 1.67
CA ASP A 43 6.20 18.12 2.40
C ASP A 43 5.69 19.30 1.55
N GLU A 44 6.06 19.42 0.27
CA GLU A 44 5.60 20.52 -0.60
C GLU A 44 4.44 20.16 -1.55
N GLY A 45 4.23 18.86 -1.82
CA GLY A 45 3.20 18.37 -2.75
C GLY A 45 1.90 17.95 -2.05
N PHE A 46 2.02 17.34 -0.86
CA PHE A 46 0.91 16.80 -0.08
C PHE A 46 -0.16 17.87 0.23
N VAL A 47 0.26 19.05 0.68
CA VAL A 47 -0.66 20.15 1.01
C VAL A 47 -1.40 20.68 -0.23
N LYS A 48 -0.83 20.56 -1.43
CA LYS A 48 -1.44 21.06 -2.67
C LYS A 48 -2.49 20.11 -3.27
N SER A 49 -2.47 18.82 -2.91
CA SER A 49 -3.44 17.83 -3.39
C SER A 49 -4.51 17.46 -2.38
N LEU A 50 -4.39 17.87 -1.10
CA LEU A 50 -5.44 17.63 -0.13
C LEU A 50 -6.69 18.43 -0.48
N THR A 51 -7.79 17.72 -0.70
CA THR A 51 -9.11 18.34 -0.78
C THR A 51 -9.65 18.58 0.63
N ARG A 52 -10.65 19.45 0.78
CA ARG A 52 -11.24 19.76 2.10
C ARG A 52 -11.78 18.50 2.76
N GLU A 53 -12.31 17.60 1.94
CA GLU A 53 -12.87 16.31 2.30
C GLU A 53 -11.79 15.38 2.91
N ASP A 54 -10.56 15.42 2.40
CA ASP A 54 -9.44 14.63 2.92
C ASP A 54 -8.96 15.13 4.30
N VAL A 55 -9.03 16.44 4.53
CA VAL A 55 -8.68 17.05 5.82
C VAL A 55 -9.70 16.69 6.89
N GLU A 56 -11.00 16.79 6.57
CA GLU A 56 -12.08 16.40 7.51
C GLU A 56 -11.98 14.93 7.91
N TYR A 57 -11.60 14.04 6.99
CA TYR A 57 -11.39 12.62 7.27
C TYR A 57 -10.20 12.33 8.19
N LEU A 58 -9.14 13.16 8.16
CA LEU A 58 -7.95 12.96 8.99
C LEU A 58 -8.13 13.43 10.44
N PHE A 59 -9.01 14.40 10.69
CA PHE A 59 -9.23 15.01 12.01
C PHE A 59 -10.54 14.58 12.71
N SER A 60 -11.23 13.56 12.18
CA SER A 60 -12.42 12.93 12.79
C SER A 60 -12.09 11.64 13.55
#